data_AF-A0A1I7I8B5-F1
#
_entry.id   AF-A0A1I7I8B5-F1
#
_cell.length_a   1.000
_cell.length_b   1.000
_cell.length_c   1.000
_cell.angle_alpha   90.00
_cell.angle_beta   90.00
_cell.angle_gamma   90.00
#
_symmetry.space_group_name_H-M   'P 1'
#
loop_
_entity.id
_entity.type
_entity.pdbx_description
1 polymer ?
#
loop_
_entity_poly.entity_id
_entity_poly.type
_entity_poly.pdbx_seq_one_letter_code
_entity_poly.pdbx_strand_id
1 'polypeptide(L)'
;MKVLRICLTQSSANYKKEEALDNKMTYPLPPVSTIIGAIHNACSYKEYHPMDISIQGKYESMHREPYTDYCFLNSIMDDRGILVKMKNESMLSRAYEKVAAAKKSQGNSFREGKTIQVFNKELLDEYRNLKKLKDEIDTYKKNDYKEKVQNFKNKKKELADLKKRHDKKSEEYIKITTEEKEVKRQEKEFKEKFSQYENENYTKPFSKFRSLTTSLKFYEILNNISLVIHVRSDESTLNDIEENIYNLKSIGRSEDFVNIEECCFVELKESDELEVFSDNSAFLNFNDVLEENIFFDKAEADRAITGTKYYLNKNYDLVDGKRQFNKKKVLYASNYYIDKTSENVLIDDYGDKTYIVNFI
;
A
#
# COMPACT_ATOMS: atom_id res chain seq x y z
N MET A 1 -36.30 4.56 17.31
CA MET A 1 -34.88 4.59 17.77
C MET A 1 -34.20 5.90 17.31
N LYS A 2 -33.50 6.64 18.19
CA LYS A 2 -32.80 7.90 17.81
C LYS A 2 -31.42 7.62 17.21
N VAL A 3 -31.11 8.18 16.03
CA VAL A 3 -29.83 8.05 15.32
C VAL A 3 -29.44 9.36 14.64
N LEU A 4 -28.22 9.45 14.10
CA LEU A 4 -27.78 10.61 13.32
C LEU A 4 -27.82 10.28 11.81
N ARG A 5 -28.53 11.06 11.01
CA ARG A 5 -28.48 11.01 9.55
C ARG A 5 -27.48 12.03 9.04
N ILE A 6 -26.64 11.61 8.10
CA ILE A 6 -25.67 12.45 7.40
C ILE A 6 -25.92 12.28 5.90
N CYS A 7 -26.29 13.38 5.23
CA CYS A 7 -26.40 13.46 3.78
C CYS A 7 -25.18 14.19 3.23
N LEU A 8 -24.49 13.59 2.27
CA LEU A 8 -23.27 14.17 1.71
C LEU A 8 -23.09 13.82 0.23
N THR A 9 -22.32 14.67 -0.44
CA THR A 9 -21.96 14.51 -1.85
C THR A 9 -20.45 14.54 -2.08
N GLN A 10 -19.99 13.83 -3.10
CA GLN A 10 -18.62 13.87 -3.59
C GLN A 10 -18.62 13.99 -5.12
N SER A 11 -17.84 14.92 -5.67
CA SER A 11 -17.71 15.05 -7.13
C SER A 11 -17.08 13.80 -7.75
N SER A 12 -16.10 13.23 -7.05
CA SER A 12 -15.49 11.96 -7.41
C SER A 12 -14.86 11.27 -6.21
N ALA A 13 -14.77 9.95 -6.24
CA ALA A 13 -14.08 9.19 -5.21
C ALA A 13 -13.56 7.83 -5.69
N ASN A 14 -12.51 7.33 -5.02
CA ASN A 14 -12.09 5.94 -5.07
C ASN A 14 -12.16 5.33 -3.66
N TYR A 15 -13.10 4.44 -3.45
CA TYR A 15 -13.22 3.62 -2.25
C TYR A 15 -12.44 2.33 -2.44
N LYS A 16 -11.11 2.43 -2.37
CA LYS A 16 -10.16 1.36 -2.71
C LYS A 16 -10.61 -0.03 -2.23
N LYS A 17 -10.68 -0.98 -3.16
CA LYS A 17 -10.74 -2.42 -2.85
C LYS A 17 -9.36 -2.92 -2.45
N GLU A 18 -9.19 -3.33 -1.20
CA GLU A 18 -7.88 -3.75 -0.66
C GLU A 18 -7.30 -4.96 -1.38
N GLU A 19 -8.15 -5.85 -1.89
CA GLU A 19 -7.78 -7.10 -2.56
C GLU A 19 -7.32 -6.90 -4.02
N ALA A 20 -7.47 -5.67 -4.57
CA ALA A 20 -7.10 -5.36 -5.94
C ALA A 20 -5.61 -4.99 -6.06
N LEU A 21 -4.81 -5.89 -6.67
CA LEU A 21 -3.36 -5.76 -6.77
C LEU A 21 -2.89 -4.98 -8.02
N ASP A 22 -3.51 -5.24 -9.17
CA ASP A 22 -3.08 -4.66 -10.44
C ASP A 22 -3.72 -3.30 -10.68
N ASN A 23 -5.01 -3.29 -11.00
CA ASN A 23 -5.78 -2.06 -11.15
C ASN A 23 -6.34 -1.64 -9.79
N LYS A 24 -6.37 -0.33 -9.54
CA LYS A 24 -6.91 0.22 -8.29
C LYS A 24 -8.42 0.34 -8.43
N MET A 25 -9.09 -0.76 -8.07
CA MET A 25 -10.55 -0.87 -8.13
C MET A 25 -11.23 -0.18 -6.95
N THR A 26 -12.50 0.16 -7.12
CA THR A 26 -13.31 0.83 -6.10
C THR A 26 -14.51 -0.01 -5.70
N TYR A 27 -14.92 0.06 -4.43
CA TYR A 27 -16.27 -0.33 -4.00
C TYR A 27 -17.30 0.66 -4.57
N PRO A 28 -18.56 0.21 -4.78
CA PRO A 28 -19.61 1.08 -5.32
C PRO A 28 -20.13 2.12 -4.32
N LEU A 29 -19.88 1.89 -3.03
CA LEU A 29 -20.15 2.78 -1.90
C LEU A 29 -18.94 2.70 -0.94
N PRO A 30 -18.70 3.70 -0.08
CA PRO A 30 -17.58 3.64 0.85
C PRO A 30 -17.72 2.48 1.85
N PRO A 31 -16.67 1.68 2.11
CA PRO A 31 -16.68 0.67 3.15
C PRO A 31 -16.97 1.25 4.53
N VAL A 32 -17.59 0.43 5.39
CA VAL A 32 -17.92 0.80 6.78
C VAL A 32 -16.72 1.37 7.53
N SER A 33 -15.57 0.68 7.51
CA SER A 33 -14.34 1.18 8.15
C SER A 33 -13.86 2.52 7.62
N THR A 34 -14.04 2.81 6.33
CA THR A 34 -13.66 4.10 5.74
C THR A 34 -14.51 5.22 6.30
N ILE A 35 -15.83 5.02 6.43
CA ILE A 35 -16.74 6.00 7.01
C ILE A 35 -16.41 6.22 8.49
N ILE A 36 -16.32 5.13 9.27
CA ILE A 36 -16.00 5.20 10.71
C ILE A 36 -14.66 5.92 10.93
N GLY A 37 -13.63 5.56 10.17
CA GLY A 37 -12.32 6.21 10.27
C GLY A 37 -12.35 7.69 9.89
N ALA A 38 -13.17 8.06 8.91
CA ALA A 38 -13.34 9.44 8.50
C ALA A 38 -14.07 10.28 9.57
N ILE A 39 -15.14 9.73 10.16
CA ILE A 39 -15.87 10.34 11.29
C ILE A 39 -14.96 10.48 12.51
N HIS A 40 -14.22 9.44 12.88
CA HIS A 40 -13.27 9.47 14.00
C HIS A 40 -12.21 10.56 13.80
N ASN A 41 -11.72 10.73 12.57
CA ASN A 41 -10.77 11.78 12.25
C ASN A 41 -11.41 13.19 12.34
N ALA A 42 -12.67 13.35 11.91
CA ALA A 42 -13.40 14.62 12.05
C ALA A 42 -13.61 15.01 13.53
N CYS A 43 -13.86 14.03 14.40
CA CYS A 43 -14.04 14.22 15.85
C CYS A 43 -12.71 14.22 16.62
N SER A 44 -11.56 14.05 15.95
CA SER A 44 -10.22 13.97 16.56
C SER A 44 -10.05 12.87 17.63
N TYR A 45 -10.83 11.79 17.55
CA TYR A 45 -10.76 10.69 18.51
C TYR A 45 -9.38 10.01 18.53
N LYS A 46 -8.96 9.60 19.73
CA LYS A 46 -7.73 8.82 19.98
C LYS A 46 -7.99 7.36 20.28
N GLU A 47 -9.21 7.05 20.68
CA GLU A 47 -9.69 5.71 20.99
C GLU A 47 -10.84 5.35 20.06
N TYR A 48 -11.16 4.05 19.97
CA TYR A 48 -12.22 3.59 19.09
C TYR A 48 -13.57 3.79 19.78
N HIS A 49 -14.41 4.67 19.20
CA HIS A 49 -15.81 4.83 19.57
C HIS A 49 -16.68 3.86 18.74
N PRO A 50 -17.34 2.86 19.37
CA PRO A 50 -18.16 1.88 18.65
C PRO A 50 -19.38 2.51 17.99
N MET A 51 -19.64 2.15 16.74
CA MET A 51 -20.82 2.59 16.01
C MET A 51 -21.20 1.57 14.94
N ASP A 52 -22.50 1.52 14.64
CA ASP A 52 -23.05 0.82 13.49
C ASP A 52 -23.48 1.83 12.44
N ILE A 53 -23.30 1.46 11.18
CA ILE A 53 -23.53 2.36 10.05
C ILE A 53 -24.49 1.69 9.06
N SER A 54 -25.53 2.41 8.65
CA SER A 54 -26.30 2.13 7.44
C SER A 54 -25.74 2.99 6.31
N ILE A 55 -25.52 2.40 5.14
CA ILE A 55 -24.88 3.07 4.00
C ILE A 55 -25.73 2.87 2.76
N GLN A 56 -26.30 3.96 2.26
CA GLN A 56 -27.06 3.99 1.02
C GLN A 56 -26.65 5.19 0.17
N GLY A 57 -26.84 5.08 -1.14
CA GLY A 57 -26.52 6.17 -2.05
C GLY A 57 -26.55 5.79 -3.51
N LYS A 58 -26.09 6.74 -4.33
CA LYS A 58 -25.99 6.62 -5.79
C LYS A 58 -24.69 7.25 -6.27
N TYR A 59 -24.23 6.80 -7.42
CA TYR A 59 -23.23 7.48 -8.22
C TYR A 59 -23.72 7.52 -9.66
N GLU A 60 -23.36 8.55 -10.42
CA GLU A 60 -23.85 8.70 -11.79
C GLU A 60 -23.09 7.79 -12.77
N SER A 61 -21.77 7.71 -12.62
CA SER A 61 -20.93 6.91 -13.51
C SER A 61 -19.67 6.42 -12.81
N MET A 62 -19.08 5.36 -13.38
CA MET A 62 -17.75 4.89 -13.03
C MET A 62 -16.88 4.92 -14.28
N HIS A 63 -15.71 5.54 -14.19
CA HIS A 63 -14.75 5.58 -15.29
C HIS A 63 -13.39 5.03 -14.86
N ARG A 64 -12.54 4.72 -15.84
CA ARG A 64 -11.19 4.22 -15.62
C ARG A 64 -10.17 5.27 -16.01
N GLU A 65 -9.48 5.82 -15.03
CA GLU A 65 -8.42 6.81 -15.25
C GLU A 65 -7.07 6.07 -15.48
N PRO A 66 -6.44 6.21 -16.66
CA PRO A 66 -5.16 5.58 -16.95
C PRO A 66 -4.02 6.29 -16.21
N TYR A 67 -3.09 5.52 -15.64
CA TYR A 67 -1.85 6.04 -15.11
C TYR A 67 -0.65 5.16 -15.50
N THR A 68 0.52 5.77 -15.56
CA THR A 68 1.78 5.03 -15.72
C THR A 68 2.25 4.54 -14.36
N ASP A 69 2.32 3.23 -14.23
CA ASP A 69 2.96 2.56 -13.11
C ASP A 69 4.46 2.44 -13.36
N TYR A 70 5.24 2.69 -12.32
CA TYR A 70 6.70 2.73 -12.38
C TYR A 70 7.25 1.62 -11.50
N CYS A 71 7.77 0.58 -12.11
CA CYS A 71 8.29 -0.60 -11.43
C CYS A 71 9.83 -0.61 -11.49
N PHE A 72 10.47 -0.37 -10.36
CA PHE A 72 11.91 -0.50 -10.22
C PHE A 72 12.26 -1.97 -9.97
N LEU A 73 13.12 -2.53 -10.82
CA LEU A 73 13.57 -3.91 -10.66
C LEU A 73 14.66 -4.00 -9.57
N ASN A 74 14.66 -5.12 -8.86
CA ASN A 74 15.67 -5.42 -7.84
C ASN A 74 17.08 -5.54 -8.41
N SER A 75 17.19 -5.88 -9.69
CA SER A 75 18.45 -6.02 -10.42
C SER A 75 18.49 -5.09 -11.62
N ILE A 76 19.68 -4.55 -11.89
CA ILE A 76 19.93 -3.77 -13.10
C ILE A 76 20.08 -4.74 -14.28
N MET A 77 19.14 -4.66 -15.22
CA MET A 77 19.13 -5.41 -16.46
C MET A 77 19.89 -4.64 -17.54
N ASP A 78 20.77 -5.33 -18.27
CA ASP A 78 21.55 -4.71 -19.36
C ASP A 78 20.79 -4.62 -20.68
N ASP A 79 19.76 -5.45 -20.87
CA ASP A 79 19.16 -5.74 -22.17
C ASP A 79 17.69 -5.28 -22.31
N ARG A 80 17.05 -4.83 -21.23
CA ARG A 80 15.59 -4.54 -21.21
C ARG A 80 15.24 -3.38 -20.27
N GLY A 81 14.09 -2.77 -20.53
CA GLY A 81 13.54 -1.67 -19.75
C GLY A 81 14.27 -0.34 -19.98
N ILE A 82 14.24 0.52 -18.97
CA ILE A 82 14.84 1.84 -18.95
C ILE A 82 15.93 1.86 -17.89
N LEU A 83 17.17 2.13 -18.28
CA LEU A 83 18.25 2.43 -17.35
C LEU A 83 18.06 3.86 -16.84
N VAL A 84 18.00 4.01 -15.52
CA VAL A 84 17.84 5.29 -14.85
C VAL A 84 18.89 5.49 -13.77
N LYS A 85 19.21 6.75 -13.47
CA LYS A 85 20.04 7.13 -12.32
C LYS A 85 19.16 7.86 -11.30
N MET A 86 19.06 7.29 -10.12
CA MET A 86 18.31 7.84 -8.99
C MET A 86 19.05 9.04 -8.40
N LYS A 87 18.31 10.08 -8.02
CA LYS A 87 18.87 11.20 -7.23
C LYS A 87 19.24 10.76 -5.81
N ASN A 88 18.45 9.86 -5.25
CA ASN A 88 18.69 9.21 -3.96
C ASN A 88 18.44 7.70 -4.10
N GLU A 89 19.47 6.89 -3.86
CA GLU A 89 19.43 5.42 -3.97
C GLU A 89 18.46 4.74 -2.99
N SER A 90 18.13 5.40 -1.87
CA SER A 90 17.24 4.87 -0.83
C SER A 90 15.75 5.14 -1.10
N MET A 91 15.43 6.06 -2.02
CA MET A 91 14.05 6.47 -2.29
C MET A 91 13.61 6.08 -3.70
N LEU A 92 12.73 5.08 -3.81
CA LEU A 92 12.07 4.70 -5.05
C LEU A 92 11.00 5.74 -5.41
N SER A 93 11.40 6.77 -6.15
CA SER A 93 10.53 7.87 -6.56
C SER A 93 10.68 8.18 -8.04
N ARG A 94 9.81 9.05 -8.56
CA ARG A 94 9.95 9.58 -9.93
C ARG A 94 11.13 10.54 -10.11
N ALA A 95 11.88 10.85 -9.04
CA ALA A 95 13.06 11.69 -9.08
C ALA A 95 14.30 10.91 -9.57
N TYR A 96 14.32 10.60 -10.85
CA TYR A 96 15.43 9.96 -11.54
C TYR A 96 15.72 10.63 -12.88
N GLU A 97 16.93 10.43 -13.37
CA GLU A 97 17.32 10.81 -14.73
C GLU A 97 17.30 9.59 -15.64
N LYS A 98 16.65 9.71 -16.79
CA LYS A 98 16.69 8.66 -17.82
C LYS A 98 18.07 8.63 -18.45
N VAL A 99 18.71 7.47 -18.45
CA VAL A 99 20.04 7.26 -19.03
C VAL A 99 19.90 6.71 -20.44
N ALA A 100 19.25 5.55 -20.56
CA ALA A 100 18.98 4.89 -21.84
C ALA A 100 17.76 3.97 -21.75
N ALA A 101 17.13 3.64 -22.88
CA ALA A 101 16.07 2.63 -22.96
C ALA A 101 16.36 1.60 -24.06
N ALA A 102 15.98 0.35 -23.82
CA ALA A 102 16.03 -0.71 -24.82
C ALA A 102 14.98 -0.45 -25.92
N LYS A 103 15.34 -0.61 -27.20
CA LYS A 103 14.39 -0.41 -28.32
C LYS A 103 13.65 -1.70 -28.72
N LYS A 104 14.24 -2.87 -28.48
CA LYS A 104 13.65 -4.17 -28.80
C LYS A 104 13.34 -4.96 -27.53
N SER A 105 12.57 -6.03 -27.65
CA SER A 105 12.32 -6.98 -26.55
C SER A 105 13.55 -7.80 -26.18
N GLN A 106 14.45 -8.08 -27.13
CA GLN A 106 15.68 -8.86 -26.93
C GLN A 106 16.82 -8.31 -27.80
N GLY A 107 18.06 -8.69 -27.46
CA GLY A 107 19.26 -8.35 -28.23
C GLY A 107 19.75 -6.92 -28.05
N ASN A 108 19.30 -6.22 -27.01
CA ASN A 108 19.84 -4.92 -26.63
C ASN A 108 21.00 -5.06 -25.64
N SER A 109 21.84 -4.04 -25.55
CA SER A 109 22.82 -3.94 -24.47
C SER A 109 23.13 -2.47 -24.18
N PHE A 110 22.90 -2.04 -22.92
CA PHE A 110 23.33 -0.73 -22.45
C PHE A 110 24.86 -0.63 -22.41
N ARG A 111 25.51 -1.71 -21.93
CA ARG A 111 26.97 -1.81 -21.87
C ARG A 111 27.63 -1.65 -23.24
N GLU A 112 27.14 -2.36 -24.25
CA GLU A 112 27.73 -2.37 -25.60
C GLU A 112 27.13 -1.29 -26.52
N GLY A 113 26.00 -0.68 -26.15
CA GLY A 113 25.31 0.31 -26.97
C GLY A 113 24.48 -0.26 -28.11
N LYS A 114 24.13 -1.55 -28.04
CA LYS A 114 23.38 -2.23 -29.10
C LYS A 114 21.88 -1.97 -28.95
N THR A 115 21.28 -1.38 -29.98
CA THR A 115 19.81 -1.21 -30.11
C THR A 115 19.17 -0.48 -28.92
N ILE A 116 19.85 0.52 -28.38
CA ILE A 116 19.34 1.38 -27.29
C ILE A 116 19.00 2.78 -27.80
N GLN A 117 18.11 3.46 -27.10
CA GLN A 117 17.92 4.91 -27.18
C GLN A 117 18.66 5.56 -26.02
N VAL A 118 19.61 6.44 -26.32
CA VAL A 118 20.38 7.17 -25.30
C VAL A 118 19.68 8.50 -25.02
N PHE A 119 19.40 8.78 -23.75
CA PHE A 119 18.83 10.06 -23.30
C PHE A 119 19.88 10.95 -22.65
N ASN A 120 20.81 10.36 -21.88
CA ASN A 120 21.93 11.07 -21.28
C ASN A 120 23.23 10.27 -21.51
N LYS A 121 24.12 10.82 -22.35
CA LYS A 121 25.37 10.16 -22.74
C LYS A 121 26.38 10.12 -21.61
N GLU A 122 26.52 11.21 -20.85
CA GLU A 122 27.47 11.30 -19.73
C GLU A 122 27.17 10.25 -18.66
N LEU A 123 25.90 10.09 -18.30
CA LEU A 123 25.48 9.08 -17.34
C LEU A 123 25.60 7.64 -17.87
N LEU A 124 25.46 7.45 -19.18
CA LEU A 124 25.66 6.14 -19.81
C LEU A 124 27.14 5.76 -19.78
N ASP A 125 28.03 6.71 -20.05
CA ASP A 125 29.47 6.50 -20.01
C ASP A 125 29.93 6.26 -18.56
N GLU A 126 29.38 6.97 -17.57
CA GLU A 126 29.57 6.67 -16.14
C GLU A 126 29.16 5.23 -15.81
N TYR A 127 27.95 4.80 -16.20
CA TYR A 127 27.48 3.43 -15.98
C TYR A 127 28.43 2.39 -16.60
N ARG A 128 28.90 2.64 -17.83
CA ARG A 128 29.84 1.74 -18.53
C ARG A 128 31.19 1.68 -17.85
N ASN A 129 31.70 2.82 -17.37
CA ASN A 129 32.95 2.89 -16.64
C ASN A 129 32.85 2.13 -15.31
N LEU A 130 31.73 2.24 -14.60
CA LEU A 130 31.48 1.45 -13.38
C LEU A 130 31.44 -0.05 -13.68
N LYS A 131 30.85 -0.47 -14.81
CA LYS A 131 30.88 -1.88 -15.24
C LYS A 131 32.30 -2.37 -15.55
N LYS A 132 33.12 -1.56 -16.23
CA LYS A 132 34.53 -1.89 -16.48
C LYS A 132 35.33 -2.00 -15.18
N LEU A 133 35.18 -1.02 -14.29
CA LEU A 133 35.81 -1.03 -12.96
C LEU A 133 35.42 -2.28 -12.16
N LYS A 134 34.18 -2.73 -12.26
CA LYS A 134 33.76 -3.97 -11.61
C LYS A 134 34.52 -5.20 -12.11
N ASP A 135 34.69 -5.32 -13.43
CA ASP A 135 35.45 -6.42 -14.01
C ASP A 135 36.93 -6.39 -13.59
N GLU A 136 37.53 -5.19 -13.47
CA GLU A 136 38.89 -4.99 -12.94
C GLU A 136 38.99 -5.41 -11.46
N ILE A 137 38.06 -4.96 -10.62
CA ILE A 137 37.97 -5.33 -9.19
C ILE A 137 37.81 -6.84 -9.05
N ASP A 138 36.95 -7.47 -9.84
CA ASP A 138 36.69 -8.91 -9.77
C ASP A 138 37.90 -9.73 -10.25
N THR A 139 38.65 -9.22 -11.23
CA THR A 139 39.93 -9.81 -11.67
C THR A 139 40.97 -9.73 -10.57
N TYR A 140 41.15 -8.55 -9.95
CA TYR A 140 42.05 -8.36 -8.82
C TYR A 140 41.68 -9.25 -7.61
N LYS A 141 40.38 -9.39 -7.32
CA LYS A 141 39.87 -10.28 -6.26
C LYS A 141 40.26 -11.74 -6.45
N LYS A 142 40.17 -12.23 -7.69
CA LYS A 142 40.47 -13.63 -8.04
C LYS A 142 41.97 -13.93 -8.00
N ASN A 143 42.80 -12.94 -8.34
CA ASN A 143 44.24 -13.08 -8.47
C ASN A 143 44.95 -12.48 -7.24
N ASP A 144 45.49 -11.26 -7.35
CA ASP A 144 46.38 -10.62 -6.40
C ASP A 144 45.83 -10.54 -4.98
N TYR A 145 44.55 -10.21 -4.82
CA TYR A 145 43.92 -10.11 -3.50
C TYR A 145 43.91 -11.47 -2.80
N LYS A 146 43.52 -12.53 -3.52
CA LYS A 146 43.49 -13.89 -3.00
C LYS A 146 44.87 -14.37 -2.61
N GLU A 147 45.88 -14.07 -3.43
CA GLU A 147 47.28 -14.39 -3.14
C GLU A 147 47.78 -13.66 -1.89
N LYS A 148 47.58 -12.34 -1.80
CA LYS A 148 47.96 -11.55 -0.60
C LYS A 148 47.28 -12.05 0.67
N VAL A 149 45.99 -12.34 0.62
CA VAL A 149 45.26 -12.91 1.76
C VAL A 149 45.82 -14.28 2.15
N GLN A 150 46.20 -15.11 1.18
CA GLN A 150 46.83 -16.40 1.44
C GLN A 150 48.23 -16.24 2.07
N ASN A 151 49.02 -15.27 1.61
CA ASN A 151 50.33 -14.96 2.19
C ASN A 151 50.22 -14.51 3.66
N PHE A 152 49.23 -13.68 4.00
CA PHE A 152 48.94 -13.36 5.41
C PHE A 152 48.56 -14.60 6.23
N LYS A 153 47.77 -15.53 5.68
CA LYS A 153 47.43 -16.79 6.35
C LYS A 153 48.66 -17.68 6.58
N ASN A 154 49.52 -17.82 5.57
CA ASN A 154 50.75 -18.62 5.65
C ASN A 154 51.71 -18.03 6.68
N LYS A 155 51.96 -16.71 6.64
CA LYS A 155 52.85 -16.03 7.58
C LYS A 155 52.36 -16.12 9.04
N LYS A 156 51.05 -16.03 9.27
CA LYS A 156 50.47 -16.27 10.62
C LYS A 156 50.68 -17.72 11.09
N LYS A 157 50.59 -18.70 10.20
CA LYS A 157 50.82 -20.12 10.53
C LYS A 157 52.29 -20.37 10.88
N GLU A 158 53.21 -19.83 10.09
CA GLU A 158 54.66 -19.90 10.36
C GLU A 158 55.02 -19.27 11.71
N LEU A 159 54.52 -18.06 11.99
CA LEU A 159 54.73 -17.38 13.27
C LEU A 159 54.13 -18.18 14.44
N ALA A 160 52.96 -18.78 14.27
CA ALA A 160 52.34 -19.63 15.29
C ALA A 160 53.15 -20.92 15.56
N ASP A 161 53.75 -21.51 14.54
CA ASP A 161 54.57 -22.71 14.68
C ASP A 161 55.95 -22.40 15.29
N LEU A 162 56.55 -21.24 14.94
CA LEU A 162 57.76 -20.72 15.58
C LEU A 162 57.52 -20.43 17.07
N LYS A 163 56.39 -19.81 17.40
CA LYS A 163 56.00 -19.47 18.77
C LYS A 163 55.88 -20.68 19.70
N LYS A 164 55.57 -21.88 19.17
CA LYS A 164 55.52 -23.14 19.95
C LYS A 164 56.91 -23.67 20.32
N ARG A 165 57.98 -23.22 19.65
CA ARG A 165 59.35 -23.72 19.83
C ARG A 165 60.17 -22.92 20.85
N HIS A 166 59.65 -21.79 21.36
CA HIS A 166 60.33 -20.90 22.29
C HIS A 166 59.60 -20.80 23.63
N ASP A 167 60.35 -20.62 24.73
CA ASP A 167 59.79 -20.42 26.06
C ASP A 167 59.02 -19.10 26.14
N LYS A 168 57.89 -19.07 26.84
CA LYS A 168 56.99 -17.92 26.95
C LYS A 168 57.66 -16.66 27.52
N LYS A 169 58.76 -16.80 28.27
CA LYS A 169 59.53 -15.69 28.84
C LYS A 169 60.75 -15.27 28.01
N SER A 170 61.03 -15.95 26.89
CA SER A 170 62.18 -15.62 26.03
C SER A 170 61.93 -14.33 25.23
N GLU A 171 63.00 -13.58 24.95
CA GLU A 171 62.92 -12.37 24.14
C GLU A 171 62.39 -12.66 22.72
N GLU A 172 62.75 -13.81 22.16
CA GLU A 172 62.29 -14.30 20.86
C GLU A 172 60.78 -14.55 20.85
N TYR A 173 60.22 -15.11 21.93
CA TYR A 173 58.76 -15.32 22.04
C TYR A 173 58.00 -13.99 22.04
N ILE A 174 58.52 -12.98 22.74
CA ILE A 174 57.94 -11.64 22.80
C ILE A 174 58.01 -10.96 21.42
N LYS A 175 59.14 -11.08 20.71
CA LYS A 175 59.31 -10.57 19.34
C LYS A 175 58.33 -11.23 18.36
N ILE A 176 58.24 -12.56 18.35
CA ILE A 176 57.31 -13.32 17.48
C ILE A 176 55.86 -12.95 17.77
N THR A 177 55.50 -12.76 19.05
CA THR A 177 54.15 -12.33 19.44
C THR A 177 53.81 -10.94 18.93
N THR A 178 54.79 -10.03 18.91
CA THR A 178 54.63 -8.67 18.40
C THR A 178 54.47 -8.67 16.88
N GLU A 179 55.28 -9.47 16.17
CA GLU A 179 55.16 -9.64 14.72
C GLU A 179 53.83 -10.30 14.33
N GLU A 180 53.35 -11.29 15.08
CA GLU A 180 52.04 -11.92 14.84
C GLU A 180 50.88 -10.91 14.97
N LYS A 181 50.95 -10.01 15.97
CA LYS A 181 49.98 -8.91 16.14
C LYS A 181 50.04 -7.94 14.97
N GLU A 182 51.24 -7.59 14.53
CA GLU A 182 51.46 -6.69 13.40
C GLU A 182 50.92 -7.28 12.09
N VAL A 183 51.17 -8.56 11.81
CA VAL A 183 50.63 -9.26 10.63
C VAL A 183 49.10 -9.31 10.66
N LYS A 184 48.48 -9.54 11.83
CA LYS A 184 47.01 -9.47 11.98
C LYS A 184 46.46 -8.07 11.72
N ARG A 185 47.16 -7.04 12.21
CA ARG A 185 46.80 -5.63 11.96
C ARG A 185 46.88 -5.30 10.47
N GLN A 186 47.97 -5.67 9.81
CA GLN A 186 48.17 -5.45 8.38
C GLN A 186 47.13 -6.16 7.52
N GLU A 187 46.76 -7.41 7.84
CA GLU A 187 45.71 -8.13 7.13
C GLU A 187 44.34 -7.43 7.29
N LYS A 188 44.02 -6.97 8.50
CA LYS A 188 42.78 -6.23 8.77
C LYS A 188 42.74 -4.93 7.97
N GLU A 189 43.78 -4.11 8.07
CA GLU A 189 43.88 -2.85 7.32
C GLU A 189 43.82 -3.06 5.80
N PHE A 190 44.46 -4.11 5.28
CA PHE A 190 44.41 -4.44 3.85
C PHE A 190 42.98 -4.75 3.39
N LYS A 191 42.25 -5.58 4.15
CA LYS A 191 40.84 -5.93 3.84
C LYS A 191 39.92 -4.72 3.95
N GLU A 192 40.10 -3.90 4.98
CA GLU A 192 39.31 -2.68 5.20
C GLU A 192 39.54 -1.67 4.07
N LYS A 193 40.80 -1.37 3.73
CA LYS A 193 41.15 -0.46 2.62
C LYS A 193 40.55 -0.93 1.30
N PHE A 194 40.66 -2.22 1.00
CA PHE A 194 40.09 -2.76 -0.23
C PHE A 194 38.56 -2.71 -0.25
N SER A 195 37.91 -3.07 0.87
CA SER A 195 36.45 -2.97 1.00
C SER A 195 35.96 -1.53 0.90
N GLN A 196 36.69 -0.57 1.47
CA GLN A 196 36.37 0.85 1.38
C GLN A 196 36.52 1.34 -0.06
N TYR A 197 37.60 0.98 -0.74
CA TYR A 197 37.82 1.28 -2.15
C TYR A 197 36.68 0.78 -3.04
N GLU A 198 36.30 -0.51 -2.93
CA GLU A 198 35.19 -1.07 -3.71
C GLU A 198 33.88 -0.36 -3.38
N ASN A 199 33.64 -0.05 -2.10
CA ASN A 199 32.41 0.62 -1.69
C ASN A 199 32.29 2.04 -2.24
N GLU A 200 33.35 2.84 -2.14
CA GLU A 200 33.35 4.24 -2.55
C GLU A 200 33.38 4.43 -4.07
N ASN A 201 34.14 3.59 -4.77
CA ASN A 201 34.37 3.76 -6.21
C ASN A 201 33.39 2.96 -7.07
N TYR A 202 32.82 1.85 -6.55
CA TYR A 202 31.89 1.02 -7.30
C TYR A 202 30.52 0.93 -6.62
N THR A 203 30.43 0.37 -5.41
CA THR A 203 29.13 0.01 -4.80
C THR A 203 28.22 1.22 -4.65
N LYS A 204 28.71 2.31 -4.05
CA LYS A 204 27.93 3.55 -3.84
C LYS A 204 27.52 4.19 -5.17
N PRO A 205 28.42 4.51 -6.13
CA PRO A 205 28.02 5.08 -7.42
C PRO A 205 27.07 4.16 -8.21
N PHE A 206 27.35 2.87 -8.26
CA PHE A 206 26.55 1.90 -9.00
C PHE A 206 25.17 1.69 -8.38
N SER A 207 25.04 1.79 -7.06
CA SER A 207 23.76 1.68 -6.35
C SER A 207 22.73 2.74 -6.75
N LYS A 208 23.17 3.85 -7.36
CA LYS A 208 22.28 4.90 -7.88
C LYS A 208 21.63 4.50 -9.20
N PHE A 209 22.18 3.52 -9.92
CA PHE A 209 21.58 3.03 -11.16
C PHE A 209 20.52 1.98 -10.85
N ARG A 210 19.42 2.01 -11.61
CA ARG A 210 18.33 1.04 -11.54
C ARG A 210 17.77 0.76 -12.93
N SER A 211 17.13 -0.40 -13.06
CA SER A 211 16.27 -0.70 -14.20
C SER A 211 14.83 -0.42 -13.83
N LEU A 212 14.18 0.37 -14.68
CA LEU A 212 12.79 0.76 -14.56
C LEU A 212 12.00 0.13 -15.70
N THR A 213 10.88 -0.50 -15.37
CA THR A 213 9.83 -0.86 -16.32
C THR A 213 8.61 -0.01 -16.04
N THR A 214 7.84 0.28 -17.10
CA THR A 214 6.59 1.02 -16.97
C THR A 214 5.46 0.19 -17.53
N SER A 215 4.30 0.24 -16.87
CA SER A 215 3.08 -0.40 -17.36
C SER A 215 1.90 0.56 -17.28
N LEU A 216 0.96 0.42 -18.21
CA LEU A 216 -0.31 1.12 -18.14
C LEU A 216 -1.21 0.42 -17.12
N LYS A 217 -1.66 1.16 -16.11
CA LYS A 217 -2.62 0.71 -15.09
C LYS A 217 -3.78 1.69 -15.00
N PHE A 218 -4.82 1.31 -14.27
CA PHE A 218 -6.04 2.11 -14.16
C PHE A 218 -6.50 2.28 -12.71
N TYR A 219 -7.09 3.44 -12.42
CA TYR A 219 -7.96 3.66 -11.27
C TYR A 219 -9.40 3.60 -11.70
N GLU A 220 -10.26 2.94 -10.93
CA GLU A 220 -11.71 3.11 -11.06
C GLU A 220 -12.15 4.30 -10.21
N ILE A 221 -12.75 5.31 -10.84
CA ILE A 221 -13.23 6.51 -10.15
C ILE A 221 -14.74 6.59 -10.33
N LEU A 222 -15.45 6.69 -9.21
CA LEU A 222 -16.88 7.01 -9.18
C LEU A 222 -17.05 8.53 -9.32
N ASN A 223 -18.08 8.97 -10.05
CA ASN A 223 -18.40 10.37 -10.25
C ASN A 223 -19.80 10.71 -9.73
N ASN A 224 -19.97 11.95 -9.25
CA ASN A 224 -21.23 12.53 -8.81
C ASN A 224 -21.96 11.61 -7.83
N ILE A 225 -21.34 11.43 -6.67
CA ILE A 225 -21.77 10.50 -5.63
C ILE A 225 -22.66 11.27 -4.66
N SER A 226 -23.80 10.69 -4.32
CA SER A 226 -24.65 11.10 -3.20
C SER A 226 -24.78 9.94 -2.21
N LEU A 227 -24.60 10.25 -0.93
CA LEU A 227 -24.64 9.28 0.15
C LEU A 227 -25.60 9.76 1.24
N VAL A 228 -26.36 8.81 1.77
CA VAL A 228 -27.14 8.98 2.98
C VAL A 228 -26.66 7.91 3.95
N ILE A 229 -26.13 8.37 5.08
CA ILE A 229 -25.49 7.55 6.09
C ILE A 229 -26.27 7.71 7.38
N HIS A 230 -26.65 6.60 8.02
CA HIS A 230 -27.22 6.63 9.37
C HIS A 230 -26.23 6.05 10.36
N VAL A 231 -25.99 6.75 11.45
CA VAL A 231 -25.04 6.36 12.51
C VAL A 231 -25.81 6.01 13.77
N ARG A 232 -25.65 4.77 14.22
CA ARG A 232 -26.14 4.27 15.51
C ARG A 232 -24.96 4.15 16.47
N SER A 233 -25.02 4.84 17.60
CA SER A 233 -24.01 4.80 18.67
C SER A 233 -24.64 5.29 19.99
N ASP A 234 -23.82 5.40 21.04
CA ASP A 234 -24.21 6.04 22.30
C ASP A 234 -24.43 7.55 22.12
N GLU A 235 -25.20 8.16 23.03
CA GLU A 235 -25.61 9.57 22.93
C GLU A 235 -24.42 10.54 22.91
N SER A 236 -23.38 10.30 23.72
CA SER A 236 -22.17 11.13 23.71
C SER A 236 -21.48 11.10 22.35
N THR A 237 -21.26 9.90 21.81
CA THR A 237 -20.63 9.75 20.49
C THR A 237 -21.47 10.41 19.39
N LEU A 238 -22.81 10.32 19.44
CA LEU A 238 -23.65 10.95 18.42
C LEU A 238 -23.62 12.48 18.49
N ASN A 239 -23.63 13.07 19.69
CA ASN A 239 -23.51 14.51 19.88
C ASN A 239 -22.14 15.02 19.41
N ASP A 240 -21.06 14.33 19.77
CA ASP A 240 -19.71 14.67 19.33
C ASP A 240 -19.60 14.65 17.79
N ILE A 241 -20.24 13.68 17.13
CA ILE A 241 -20.28 13.63 15.65
C ILE A 241 -21.05 14.82 15.09
N GLU A 242 -22.23 15.14 15.61
CA GLU A 242 -23.05 16.25 15.14
C GLU A 242 -22.32 17.59 15.24
N GLU A 243 -21.63 17.85 16.35
CA GLU A 243 -20.84 19.06 16.57
C GLU A 243 -19.64 19.18 15.63
N ASN A 244 -19.06 18.05 15.19
CA ASN A 244 -17.78 18.01 14.47
C ASN A 244 -17.89 17.54 13.01
N ILE A 245 -19.06 17.16 12.52
CA ILE A 245 -19.22 16.54 11.20
C ILE A 245 -18.72 17.44 10.06
N TYR A 246 -18.84 18.76 10.19
CA TYR A 246 -18.36 19.73 9.21
C TYR A 246 -16.83 19.82 9.13
N ASN A 247 -16.10 19.18 10.05
CA ASN A 247 -14.65 18.98 9.94
C ASN A 247 -14.28 17.81 9.01
N LEU A 248 -15.25 17.03 8.54
CA LEU A 248 -15.04 15.90 7.63
C LEU A 248 -14.59 16.40 6.25
N LYS A 249 -13.32 16.15 5.91
CA LYS A 249 -12.72 16.65 4.66
C LYS A 249 -12.92 15.73 3.46
N SER A 250 -12.80 14.42 3.68
CA SER A 250 -12.74 13.43 2.61
C SER A 250 -13.19 12.05 3.10
N ILE A 251 -13.84 11.28 2.23
CA ILE A 251 -14.08 9.85 2.40
C ILE A 251 -13.42 9.14 1.22
N GLY A 252 -12.56 8.16 1.50
CA GLY A 252 -11.72 7.52 0.49
C GLY A 252 -10.30 8.07 0.53
N ARG A 253 -9.81 8.64 -0.57
CA ARG A 253 -8.47 9.25 -0.62
C ARG A 253 -8.50 10.66 -0.07
N SER A 254 -7.33 11.16 0.35
CA SER A 254 -7.19 12.52 0.90
C SER A 254 -7.62 13.63 -0.07
N GLU A 255 -7.57 13.35 -1.37
CA GLU A 255 -8.00 14.26 -2.44
C GLU A 255 -9.48 14.14 -2.81
N ASP A 256 -10.20 13.12 -2.31
CA ASP A 256 -11.60 12.88 -2.61
C ASP A 256 -12.49 13.64 -1.62
N PHE A 257 -12.66 14.95 -1.85
CA PHE A 257 -13.37 15.84 -0.92
C PHE A 257 -14.85 15.50 -0.76
N VAL A 258 -15.39 15.85 0.41
CA VAL A 258 -16.79 15.68 0.79
C VAL A 258 -17.47 17.04 0.97
N ASN A 259 -18.72 17.14 0.52
CA ASN A 259 -19.63 18.23 0.84
C ASN A 259 -20.76 17.69 1.73
N ILE A 260 -20.84 18.15 2.97
CA ILE A 260 -21.94 17.79 3.89
C ILE A 260 -23.15 18.65 3.56
N GLU A 261 -24.24 18.01 3.16
CA GLU A 261 -25.50 18.69 2.84
C GLU A 261 -26.40 18.81 4.07
N GLU A 262 -26.45 17.76 4.88
CA GLU A 262 -27.26 17.71 6.09
C GLU A 262 -26.60 16.81 7.14
N CYS A 263 -26.71 17.21 8.41
CA CYS A 263 -26.52 16.32 9.54
C CYS A 263 -27.60 16.61 10.58
N CYS A 264 -28.40 15.61 10.94
CA CYS A 264 -29.50 15.80 11.88
C CYS A 264 -29.85 14.53 12.65
N PHE A 265 -30.36 14.71 13.86
CA PHE A 265 -30.94 13.62 14.63
C PHE A 265 -32.30 13.22 14.05
N VAL A 266 -32.51 11.92 13.88
CA VAL A 266 -33.75 11.36 13.36
C VAL A 266 -34.25 10.23 14.25
N GLU A 267 -35.57 10.09 14.34
CA GLU A 267 -36.22 8.99 15.04
C GLU A 267 -36.68 7.94 14.03
N LEU A 268 -35.99 6.80 14.04
CA LEU A 268 -36.36 5.65 13.23
C LEU A 268 -37.66 5.03 13.73
N LYS A 269 -38.52 4.69 12.78
CA LYS A 269 -39.86 4.14 13.01
C LYS A 269 -39.89 2.64 12.73
N GLU A 270 -40.78 1.98 13.46
CA GLU A 270 -41.18 0.59 13.26
C GLU A 270 -42.58 0.58 12.62
N SER A 271 -42.84 -0.42 11.78
CA SER A 271 -44.15 -0.66 11.19
C SER A 271 -44.25 -2.12 10.75
N ASP A 272 -45.35 -2.76 11.11
CA ASP A 272 -45.59 -4.19 10.89
C ASP A 272 -46.25 -4.49 9.54
N GLU A 273 -46.82 -3.47 8.88
CA GLU A 273 -47.45 -3.58 7.57
C GLU A 273 -47.14 -2.32 6.76
N LEU A 274 -46.25 -2.45 5.77
CA LEU A 274 -45.89 -1.39 4.84
C LEU A 274 -45.38 -1.99 3.53
N GLU A 275 -45.13 -1.15 2.53
CA GLU A 275 -44.35 -1.55 1.37
C GLU A 275 -43.49 -0.36 0.97
N VAL A 276 -42.20 -0.42 1.33
CA VAL A 276 -41.26 0.69 1.10
C VAL A 276 -40.17 0.21 0.18
N PHE A 277 -40.10 0.83 -1.00
CA PHE A 277 -39.07 0.58 -1.99
C PHE A 277 -37.91 1.55 -1.82
N SER A 278 -36.69 1.03 -1.84
CA SER A 278 -35.49 1.87 -1.82
C SER A 278 -35.23 2.46 -3.20
N ASP A 279 -35.17 3.78 -3.24
CA ASP A 279 -34.65 4.50 -4.40
C ASP A 279 -33.14 4.31 -4.56
N ASN A 280 -32.41 4.08 -3.47
CA ASN A 280 -30.95 4.03 -3.43
C ASN A 280 -30.40 2.61 -3.55
N SER A 281 -29.14 2.51 -3.97
CA SER A 281 -28.36 1.30 -3.71
C SER A 281 -27.84 1.34 -2.27
N ALA A 282 -27.65 0.18 -1.64
CA ALA A 282 -27.14 0.10 -0.28
C ALA A 282 -26.21 -1.09 -0.07
N PHE A 283 -25.38 -1.01 0.96
CA PHE A 283 -24.83 -2.20 1.59
C PHE A 283 -25.84 -2.72 2.61
N LEU A 284 -26.37 -3.91 2.37
CA LEU A 284 -27.34 -4.58 3.23
C LEU A 284 -26.63 -5.64 4.06
N ASN A 285 -26.93 -5.72 5.35
CA ASN A 285 -26.48 -6.80 6.21
C ASN A 285 -26.96 -8.13 5.63
N PHE A 286 -26.01 -9.05 5.41
CA PHE A 286 -26.30 -10.28 4.70
C PHE A 286 -27.26 -11.21 5.46
N ASN A 287 -27.30 -11.14 6.80
CA ASN A 287 -28.21 -11.97 7.59
C ASN A 287 -29.65 -11.47 7.46
N ASP A 288 -29.89 -10.16 7.49
CA ASP A 288 -31.23 -9.58 7.29
C ASP A 288 -31.82 -9.96 5.92
N VAL A 289 -30.97 -10.06 4.90
CA VAL A 289 -31.39 -10.54 3.58
C VAL A 289 -31.73 -12.04 3.59
N LEU A 290 -30.98 -12.87 4.34
CA LEU A 290 -31.26 -14.31 4.44
C LEU A 290 -32.49 -14.62 5.28
N GLU A 291 -32.77 -13.79 6.28
CA GLU A 291 -33.92 -13.92 7.17
C GLU A 291 -35.21 -13.34 6.58
N GLU A 292 -35.17 -12.94 5.29
CA GLU A 292 -36.31 -12.37 4.57
C GLU A 292 -36.85 -11.10 5.24
N ASN A 293 -35.96 -10.30 5.86
CA ASN A 293 -36.29 -8.96 6.33
C ASN A 293 -36.16 -7.92 5.20
N ILE A 294 -35.53 -8.28 4.07
CA ILE A 294 -35.33 -7.41 2.90
C ILE A 294 -35.53 -8.23 1.61
N PHE A 295 -36.35 -7.70 0.70
CA PHE A 295 -36.76 -8.35 -0.54
C PHE A 295 -36.25 -7.58 -1.78
N PHE A 296 -36.33 -8.21 -2.95
CA PHE A 296 -35.83 -7.66 -4.22
C PHE A 296 -36.88 -7.80 -5.32
N ASP A 297 -37.22 -6.67 -5.96
CA ASP A 297 -38.26 -6.62 -7.00
C ASP A 297 -37.82 -7.29 -8.32
N LYS A 298 -36.51 -7.26 -8.63
CA LYS A 298 -35.93 -7.79 -9.87
C LYS A 298 -35.17 -9.10 -9.68
N ALA A 299 -35.75 -10.01 -8.92
CA ALA A 299 -35.34 -11.39 -8.84
C ALA A 299 -35.58 -12.09 -10.20
N GLU A 300 -34.57 -12.72 -10.82
CA GLU A 300 -34.79 -13.60 -11.99
C GLU A 300 -35.69 -14.78 -11.55
N ALA A 301 -36.43 -15.41 -12.48
CA ALA A 301 -37.43 -16.44 -12.16
C ALA A 301 -36.92 -17.60 -11.26
N ASP A 302 -35.60 -17.82 -11.22
CA ASP A 302 -34.94 -18.84 -10.39
C ASP A 302 -34.08 -18.28 -9.23
N ARG A 303 -34.13 -16.97 -8.94
CA ARG A 303 -33.27 -16.30 -7.93
C ARG A 303 -34.02 -15.29 -7.08
N ALA A 304 -34.27 -15.62 -5.82
CA ALA A 304 -34.91 -14.71 -4.85
C ALA A 304 -34.06 -13.51 -4.40
N ILE A 305 -32.72 -13.56 -4.56
CA ILE A 305 -31.79 -12.53 -4.09
C ILE A 305 -30.92 -12.03 -5.25
N THR A 306 -30.87 -10.72 -5.44
CA THR A 306 -30.04 -10.06 -6.46
C THR A 306 -29.08 -9.06 -5.83
N GLY A 307 -27.77 -9.19 -6.09
CA GLY A 307 -26.77 -8.25 -5.60
C GLY A 307 -25.34 -8.80 -5.64
N THR A 308 -24.38 -7.99 -5.20
CA THR A 308 -22.96 -8.39 -5.09
C THR A 308 -22.56 -8.55 -3.64
N LYS A 309 -22.08 -9.74 -3.26
CA LYS A 309 -21.64 -10.03 -1.90
C LYS A 309 -20.24 -9.47 -1.63
N TYR A 310 -20.08 -8.77 -0.52
CA TYR A 310 -18.79 -8.26 -0.04
C TYR A 310 -18.51 -8.67 1.41
N TYR A 311 -17.21 -8.70 1.75
CA TYR A 311 -16.73 -8.76 3.13
C TYR A 311 -16.02 -7.44 3.44
N LEU A 312 -16.73 -6.50 4.05
CA LEU A 312 -16.21 -5.17 4.34
C LEU A 312 -15.52 -5.14 5.70
N ASN A 313 -14.35 -4.55 5.78
CA ASN A 313 -13.70 -4.28 7.06
C ASN A 313 -14.56 -3.27 7.85
N LYS A 314 -14.86 -3.55 9.13
CA LYS A 314 -15.55 -2.64 10.05
C LYS A 314 -14.58 -1.97 11.01
N ASN A 315 -13.87 -2.77 11.80
CA ASN A 315 -12.81 -2.34 12.72
C ASN A 315 -11.70 -3.41 12.75
N TYR A 316 -10.68 -3.21 13.59
CA TYR A 316 -9.59 -4.15 13.74
C TYR A 316 -9.08 -4.20 15.17
N ASP A 317 -8.52 -5.35 15.52
CA ASP A 317 -7.76 -5.56 16.75
C ASP A 317 -6.26 -5.63 16.43
N LEU A 318 -5.43 -5.19 17.38
CA LEU A 318 -3.97 -5.32 17.27
C LEU A 318 -3.55 -6.63 17.93
N VAL A 319 -3.18 -7.61 17.11
CA VAL A 319 -2.67 -8.91 17.55
C VAL A 319 -1.24 -9.06 17.03
N ASP A 320 -0.26 -9.21 17.93
CA ASP A 320 1.17 -9.30 17.61
C ASP A 320 1.69 -8.14 16.73
N GLY A 321 1.21 -6.92 16.99
CA GLY A 321 1.57 -5.73 16.21
C GLY A 321 0.99 -5.69 14.80
N LYS A 322 0.10 -6.62 14.44
CA LYS A 322 -0.61 -6.68 13.16
C LYS A 322 -2.09 -6.37 13.37
N ARG A 323 -2.69 -5.72 12.38
CA ARG A 323 -4.13 -5.48 12.35
C ARG A 323 -4.85 -6.75 11.92
N GLN A 324 -5.73 -7.26 12.77
CA GLN A 324 -6.68 -8.31 12.45
C GLN A 324 -8.04 -7.66 12.25
N PHE A 325 -8.52 -7.61 11.00
CA PHE A 325 -9.77 -6.94 10.66
C PHE A 325 -11.00 -7.80 10.97
N ASN A 326 -11.97 -7.20 11.65
CA ASN A 326 -13.30 -7.76 11.81
C ASN A 326 -14.12 -7.40 10.57
N LYS A 327 -14.45 -8.42 9.78
CA LYS A 327 -15.18 -8.26 8.51
C LYS A 327 -16.67 -8.47 8.70
N LYS A 328 -17.47 -7.63 8.04
CA LYS A 328 -18.92 -7.73 7.95
C LYS A 328 -19.32 -8.21 6.56
N LYS A 329 -20.14 -9.25 6.53
CA LYS A 329 -20.69 -9.82 5.29
C LYS A 329 -21.90 -8.98 4.89
N VAL A 330 -21.86 -8.41 3.71
CA VAL A 330 -22.93 -7.54 3.19
C VAL A 330 -23.29 -7.91 1.77
N LEU A 331 -24.49 -7.54 1.35
CA LEU A 331 -24.94 -7.56 -0.03
C LEU A 331 -25.07 -6.12 -0.53
N TYR A 332 -24.30 -5.76 -1.56
CA TYR A 332 -24.56 -4.53 -2.31
C TYR A 332 -25.69 -4.77 -3.31
N ALA A 333 -26.79 -4.04 -3.17
CA ALA A 333 -27.96 -4.21 -4.02
C ALA A 333 -28.72 -2.89 -4.25
N SER A 334 -29.58 -2.90 -5.27
CA SER A 334 -30.52 -1.84 -5.64
C SER A 334 -31.88 -2.46 -5.95
N ASN A 335 -32.95 -1.64 -6.01
CA ASN A 335 -34.34 -2.12 -6.18
C ASN A 335 -34.74 -3.16 -5.12
N TYR A 336 -34.34 -2.89 -3.87
CA TYR A 336 -34.76 -3.68 -2.72
C TYR A 336 -35.89 -2.97 -1.99
N TYR A 337 -36.70 -3.72 -1.27
CA TYR A 337 -37.83 -3.21 -0.52
C TYR A 337 -38.02 -4.00 0.78
N ILE A 338 -38.86 -3.47 1.66
CA ILE A 338 -39.28 -4.11 2.90
C ILE A 338 -40.81 -4.06 2.99
N ASP A 339 -41.41 -5.11 3.54
CA ASP A 339 -42.86 -5.21 3.77
C ASP A 339 -43.26 -5.00 5.26
N LYS A 340 -42.25 -5.05 6.14
CA LYS A 340 -42.30 -4.76 7.57
C LYS A 340 -40.92 -4.36 8.07
N THR A 341 -40.87 -3.73 9.23
CA THR A 341 -39.61 -3.47 9.93
C THR A 341 -39.17 -4.67 10.76
N SER A 342 -37.88 -4.73 11.09
CA SER A 342 -37.30 -5.67 12.05
C SER A 342 -36.36 -4.95 13.01
N GLU A 343 -35.78 -5.67 13.98
CA GLU A 343 -34.84 -5.09 14.96
C GLU A 343 -33.68 -4.32 14.30
N ASN A 344 -33.22 -4.78 13.14
CA ASN A 344 -32.07 -4.19 12.43
C ASN A 344 -32.45 -3.53 11.09
N VAL A 345 -33.74 -3.46 10.76
CA VAL A 345 -34.28 -2.87 9.53
C VAL A 345 -35.42 -1.93 9.90
N LEU A 346 -35.16 -0.63 9.84
CA LEU A 346 -36.08 0.41 10.31
C LEU A 346 -36.30 1.47 9.22
N ILE A 347 -37.19 2.41 9.47
CA ILE A 347 -37.56 3.45 8.50
C ILE A 347 -37.22 4.84 9.02
N ASP A 348 -36.68 5.68 8.14
CA ASP A 348 -36.51 7.11 8.34
C ASP A 348 -37.30 7.89 7.26
N ASP A 349 -38.35 8.59 7.70
CA ASP A 349 -39.17 9.45 6.84
C ASP A 349 -38.58 10.86 6.77
N TYR A 350 -38.26 11.31 5.56
CA TYR A 350 -37.72 12.64 5.29
C TYR A 350 -38.49 13.36 4.19
N GLY A 351 -39.44 14.22 4.61
CA GLY A 351 -40.35 14.88 3.67
C GLY A 351 -41.15 13.85 2.88
N ASP A 352 -41.01 13.88 1.56
CA ASP A 352 -41.65 12.93 0.64
C ASP A 352 -40.81 11.67 0.36
N LYS A 353 -39.66 11.51 1.04
CA LYS A 353 -38.76 10.36 0.87
C LYS A 353 -38.77 9.46 2.09
N THR A 354 -38.59 8.18 1.85
CA THR A 354 -38.50 7.16 2.89
C THR A 354 -37.22 6.38 2.70
N TYR A 355 -36.39 6.32 3.73
CA TYR A 355 -35.14 5.58 3.73
C TYR A 355 -35.29 4.28 4.52
N ILE A 356 -34.87 3.17 3.90
CA ILE A 356 -34.73 1.88 4.59
C ILE A 356 -33.36 1.90 5.29
N VAL A 357 -33.37 1.82 6.61
CA VAL A 357 -32.17 1.90 7.44
C VAL A 357 -31.79 0.50 7.90
N ASN A 358 -30.66 -0.01 7.42
CA ASN A 358 -30.16 -1.33 7.79
C ASN A 358 -28.69 -1.26 8.26
N PHE A 359 -28.45 -1.56 9.54
CA PHE A 359 -27.16 -1.36 10.18
C PHE A 359 -26.20 -2.56 10.00
N ILE A 360 -24.90 -2.27 9.82
CA ILE A 360 -23.83 -3.25 9.56
C ILE A 360 -22.86 -3.41 10.74
#